data_AF-A0A925W8D6-F1
#
_entry.id   AF-A0A925W8D6-F1
#
_cell.length_a   1.000
_cell.length_b   1.000
_cell.length_c   1.000
_cell.angle_alpha   90.00
_cell.angle_beta   90.00
_cell.angle_gamma   90.00
#
_symmetry.space_group_name_H-M   'P 1'
#
loop_
_entity.id
_entity.type
_entity.pdbx_description
1 polymer ?
#
loop_
_entity_poly.entity_id
_entity_poly.type
_entity_poly.pdbx_seq_one_letter_code
_entity_poly.pdbx_strand_id
1 'polypeptide(L)'
;MPARILSFPFRIDPSGAAATVEHGSDGEIDELLAVAALTAPGERVLAPTFGVDDPAFTGFDVAALQRHCNDFGPPVTITLASATRRSDDREELSLAWERRGGAR
;
A
#
# COMPACT_ATOMS: atom_id res chain seq x y z
N MET A 1 -1.57 25.32 2.14
CA MET A 1 -1.61 24.43 0.97
C MET A 1 -1.26 23.04 1.46
N PRO A 2 -1.99 22.00 1.03
CA PRO A 2 -1.67 20.63 1.41
C PRO A 2 -0.25 20.27 0.92
N ALA A 3 0.50 19.52 1.73
CA ALA A 3 1.84 19.09 1.36
C ALA A 3 1.77 18.10 0.19
N ARG A 4 2.77 18.10 -0.69
CA ARG A 4 2.89 17.13 -1.79
C ARG A 4 4.02 16.17 -1.49
N ILE A 5 3.76 14.87 -1.62
CA ILE A 5 4.74 13.81 -1.43
C ILE A 5 5.00 13.10 -2.77
N LEU A 6 6.16 12.46 -2.91
CA LEU A 6 6.52 11.74 -4.14
C LEU A 6 5.57 10.55 -4.35
N SER A 7 5.12 10.35 -5.60
CA SER A 7 4.22 9.24 -5.89
C SER A 7 4.93 7.89 -5.82
N PHE A 8 4.18 6.84 -5.48
CA PHE A 8 4.56 5.45 -5.68
C PHE A 8 3.64 4.77 -6.71
N PRO A 9 4.20 4.13 -7.77
CA PRO A 9 5.62 4.12 -8.12
C PRO A 9 6.11 5.52 -8.48
N PHE A 10 7.42 5.74 -8.31
CA PHE A 10 8.05 7.00 -8.69
C PHE A 10 7.95 7.19 -10.21
N ARG A 11 7.44 8.36 -10.63
CA ARG A 11 7.24 8.71 -12.03
C ARG A 11 7.73 10.14 -12.27
N ILE A 12 8.13 10.39 -13.52
CA ILE A 12 8.34 11.74 -14.04
C ILE A 12 7.17 12.04 -14.98
N ASP A 13 6.53 13.20 -14.79
CA ASP A 13 5.42 13.62 -15.64
C ASP A 13 5.93 14.18 -17.00
N PRO A 14 5.05 14.41 -17.99
CA PRO A 14 5.46 14.94 -19.29
C PRO A 14 6.12 16.34 -19.24
N SER A 15 5.99 17.06 -18.13
CA SER A 15 6.67 18.36 -17.92
C SER A 15 8.11 18.20 -17.41
N GLY A 16 8.53 16.97 -17.08
CA GLY A 16 9.83 16.68 -16.50
C GLY A 16 9.87 16.81 -14.97
N ALA A 17 8.72 17.05 -14.32
CA ALA A 17 8.63 17.14 -12.87
C ALA A 17 8.39 15.75 -12.25
N ALA A 18 8.83 15.58 -10.99
CA ALA A 18 8.49 14.38 -10.24
C ALA A 18 6.97 14.36 -9.97
N ALA A 19 6.33 13.24 -10.29
CA ALA A 19 4.94 13.02 -9.96
C ALA A 19 4.76 13.00 -8.45
N THR A 20 3.68 13.63 -7.99
CA THR A 20 3.37 13.76 -6.57
C THR A 20 1.92 13.43 -6.30
N VAL A 21 1.64 13.01 -5.08
CA VAL A 21 0.29 12.85 -4.55
C VAL A 21 0.09 13.81 -3.38
N GLU A 22 -1.15 14.24 -3.18
CA GLU A 22 -1.51 15.15 -2.10
C GLU A 22 -1.48 14.42 -0.76
N HIS A 23 -0.76 14.97 0.21
CA HIS A 23 -0.71 14.43 1.56
C HIS A 23 -2.09 14.49 2.23
N GLY A 24 -2.49 13.40 2.84
CA GLY A 24 -3.78 13.16 3.44
C GLY A 24 -4.86 12.71 2.46
N SER A 25 -4.60 12.66 1.15
CA SER A 25 -5.58 12.24 0.14
C SER A 25 -5.79 10.73 0.10
N ASP A 26 -6.91 10.27 -0.47
CA ASP A 26 -7.14 8.83 -0.68
C ASP A 26 -6.09 8.21 -1.60
N GLY A 27 -5.58 8.99 -2.57
CA GLY A 27 -4.50 8.54 -3.44
C GLY A 27 -3.19 8.26 -2.69
N GLU A 28 -2.86 9.04 -1.65
CA GLU A 28 -1.70 8.73 -0.79
C GLU A 28 -1.92 7.41 -0.05
N ILE A 29 -3.14 7.17 0.44
CA ILE A 29 -3.47 5.92 1.15
C ILE A 29 -3.32 4.72 0.22
N ASP A 30 -3.84 4.80 -1.01
CA ASP A 30 -3.71 3.74 -2.02
C ASP A 30 -2.23 3.42 -2.29
N GLU A 31 -1.41 4.45 -2.46
CA GLU A 31 0.03 4.30 -2.69
C GLU A 31 0.77 3.71 -1.47
N LEU A 32 0.42 4.11 -0.24
CA LEU A 32 1.00 3.54 0.98
C LEU A 32 0.62 2.07 1.18
N LEU A 33 -0.62 1.69 0.87
CA LEU A 33 -1.07 0.29 0.91
C LEU A 33 -0.33 -0.54 -0.13
N ALA A 34 -0.11 -0.01 -1.33
CA ALA A 34 0.69 -0.67 -2.35
C ALA A 34 2.14 -0.89 -1.90
N VAL A 35 2.76 0.11 -1.27
CA VAL A 35 4.11 -0.03 -0.70
C VAL A 35 4.14 -1.14 0.36
N ALA A 36 3.16 -1.18 1.27
CA ALA A 36 3.09 -2.22 2.29
C ALA A 36 2.94 -3.63 1.69
N ALA A 37 2.07 -3.79 0.69
CA ALA A 37 1.80 -5.06 0.03
C ALA A 37 2.97 -5.56 -0.84
N LEU A 38 3.79 -4.64 -1.37
CA LEU A 38 4.91 -4.96 -2.26
C LEU A 38 6.28 -5.00 -1.56
N THR A 39 6.33 -4.75 -0.25
CA THR A 39 7.56 -4.81 0.53
C THR A 39 7.55 -6.09 1.37
N ALA A 40 8.59 -6.90 1.27
CA ALA A 40 8.75 -8.07 2.13
C ALA A 40 9.40 -7.69 3.47
N PRO A 41 9.00 -8.31 4.60
CA PRO A 41 9.70 -8.12 5.87
C PRO A 41 11.20 -8.42 5.74
N GLY A 42 12.02 -7.55 6.31
CA GLY A 42 13.49 -7.61 6.25
C GLY A 42 14.13 -6.79 5.14
N GLU A 43 13.38 -6.35 4.13
CA GLU A 43 13.93 -5.49 3.05
C GLU A 43 14.37 -4.12 3.57
N ARG A 44 13.67 -3.59 4.56
CA ARG A 44 14.01 -2.31 5.20
C ARG A 44 14.92 -2.54 6.41
N VAL A 45 16.21 -2.26 6.24
CA VAL A 45 17.24 -2.44 7.28
C VAL A 45 16.87 -1.81 8.63
N LEU A 46 16.30 -0.60 8.62
CA LEU A 46 15.94 0.13 9.84
C LEU A 46 14.52 -0.18 10.35
N ALA A 47 13.74 -0.93 9.58
CA ALA A 47 12.37 -1.32 9.93
C ALA A 47 12.11 -2.75 9.42
N PRO A 48 12.79 -3.77 9.97
CA PRO A 48 12.75 -5.13 9.43
C PRO A 48 11.36 -5.77 9.50
N THR A 49 10.46 -5.26 10.34
CA THR A 49 9.07 -5.72 10.43
C THR A 49 8.13 -5.00 9.45
N PHE A 50 8.62 -4.04 8.68
CA PHE A 50 7.82 -3.35 7.66
C PHE A 50 7.63 -4.25 6.44
N GLY A 51 6.39 -4.38 6.02
CA GLY A 51 5.98 -5.15 4.85
C GLY A 51 4.83 -6.08 5.18
N VAL A 52 4.37 -6.81 4.18
CA VAL A 52 3.45 -7.95 4.34
C VAL A 52 4.13 -9.15 3.73
N ASP A 53 4.24 -10.23 4.50
CA ASP A 53 4.80 -11.47 4.02
C ASP A 53 3.78 -12.18 3.12
N ASP A 54 4.17 -12.47 1.88
CA ASP A 54 3.49 -13.43 1.00
C ASP A 54 4.52 -14.46 0.52
N PRO A 55 4.93 -15.39 1.42
CA PRO A 55 6.09 -16.23 1.19
C PRO A 55 5.84 -17.34 0.16
N ALA A 56 4.62 -17.46 -0.40
CA ALA A 56 4.28 -18.60 -1.25
C ALA A 56 3.28 -18.33 -2.39
N PHE A 57 2.77 -17.12 -2.61
CA PHE A 57 1.67 -16.86 -3.57
C PHE A 57 0.49 -17.82 -3.36
N THR A 58 0.31 -18.27 -2.11
CA THR A 58 -0.73 -19.23 -1.71
C THR A 58 -1.98 -18.53 -1.19
N GLY A 59 -1.91 -17.20 -1.08
CA GLY A 59 -3.01 -16.32 -0.69
C GLY A 59 -2.50 -15.18 0.17
N PHE A 60 -2.76 -13.95 -0.27
CA PHE A 60 -2.45 -12.73 0.46
C PHE A 60 -3.17 -12.68 1.83
N ASP A 61 -2.44 -12.59 2.94
CA ASP A 61 -3.04 -12.48 4.28
C ASP A 61 -3.55 -11.05 4.56
N VAL A 62 -4.86 -10.88 4.38
CA VAL A 62 -5.58 -9.63 4.68
C VAL A 62 -5.36 -9.18 6.13
N ALA A 63 -5.30 -10.13 7.07
CA ALA A 63 -5.10 -9.81 8.47
C ALA A 63 -3.66 -9.32 8.72
N ALA A 64 -2.67 -9.81 7.95
CA ALA A 64 -1.31 -9.28 7.98
C ALA A 64 -1.25 -7.84 7.46
N LEU A 65 -1.93 -7.53 6.35
CA LEU A 65 -2.02 -6.15 5.86
C LEU A 65 -2.73 -5.24 6.86
N GLN A 66 -3.83 -5.70 7.49
CA GLN A 66 -4.51 -4.91 8.51
C GLN A 66 -3.63 -4.67 9.75
N ARG A 67 -2.86 -5.67 10.19
CA ARG A 67 -1.87 -5.53 11.26
C ARG A 67 -0.80 -4.50 10.88
N HIS A 68 -0.25 -4.60 9.66
CA HIS A 68 0.70 -3.63 9.13
C HIS A 68 0.14 -2.20 9.17
N CYS A 69 -1.11 -2.01 8.74
CA CYS A 69 -1.75 -0.70 8.77
C CYS A 69 -1.86 -0.13 10.20
N ASN A 70 -2.06 -0.99 11.21
CA ASN A 70 -2.12 -0.55 12.61
C ASN A 70 -0.75 -0.12 13.14
N ASP A 71 0.32 -0.79 12.71
CA ASP A 71 1.67 -0.58 13.25
C ASP A 71 2.43 0.55 12.53
N PHE A 72 2.26 0.65 11.20
CA PHE A 72 3.08 1.53 10.35
C PHE A 72 2.29 2.37 9.34
N GLY A 73 1.06 1.96 9.03
CA GLY A 73 0.33 2.44 7.86
C GLY A 73 -0.68 3.55 8.15
N PRO A 74 -1.47 3.90 7.12
CA PRO A 74 -2.51 4.91 7.27
C PRO A 74 -3.63 4.42 8.20
N PRO A 75 -4.39 5.34 8.84
CA PRO A 75 -5.48 5.00 9.75
C PRO A 75 -6.69 4.49 8.97
N VAL A 76 -6.62 3.26 8.45
CA VAL A 76 -7.67 2.64 7.65
C VAL A 76 -8.06 1.27 8.19
N THR A 77 -9.26 0.85 7.83
CA THR A 77 -9.74 -0.52 7.98
C THR A 77 -9.89 -1.14 6.60
N ILE A 78 -9.19 -2.24 6.36
CA ILE A 78 -9.33 -3.04 5.14
C ILE A 78 -10.66 -3.81 5.25
N THR A 79 -11.60 -3.53 4.36
CA THR A 79 -12.94 -4.13 4.35
C THR A 79 -13.02 -5.34 3.43
N LEU A 80 -12.21 -5.35 2.37
CA LEU A 80 -12.10 -6.46 1.44
C LEU A 80 -10.67 -6.58 0.93
N ALA A 81 -10.21 -7.82 0.78
CA ALA A 81 -9.03 -8.11 -0.01
C ALA A 81 -9.23 -9.45 -0.71
N SER A 82 -8.90 -9.48 -1.99
CA SER A 82 -8.97 -10.68 -2.82
C SER A 82 -7.74 -10.75 -3.70
N ALA A 83 -7.10 -11.90 -3.73
CA ALA A 83 -5.99 -12.18 -4.61
C ALA A 83 -6.46 -13.15 -5.71
N THR A 84 -6.22 -12.81 -6.97
CA THR A 84 -6.53 -13.67 -8.10
C THR A 84 -5.25 -13.99 -8.84
N ARG A 85 -4.91 -15.28 -8.91
CA ARG A 85 -3.80 -15.74 -9.75
C ARG A 85 -4.20 -15.62 -11.22
N ARG A 86 -3.40 -14.88 -11.98
CA ARG A 86 -3.48 -14.72 -13.43
C ARG A 86 -2.79 -15.89 -14.12
N SER A 87 -3.10 -16.10 -15.40
CA SER A 87 -2.55 -17.20 -16.20
C SER A 87 -1.05 -17.06 -16.53
N ASP A 88 -0.44 -15.93 -16.22
CA ASP A 88 0.97 -15.60 -16.45
C ASP A 88 1.81 -15.68 -15.15
N ASP A 89 1.38 -16.49 -14.18
CA ASP A 89 2.00 -16.65 -12.85
C ASP A 89 2.09 -15.35 -12.03
N ARG A 90 1.33 -14.32 -12.40
CA ARG A 90 1.15 -13.13 -11.58
C ARG A 90 -0.02 -13.30 -10.63
N GLU A 91 0.05 -12.65 -9.48
CA GLU A 91 -1.08 -12.50 -8.58
C GLU A 91 -1.57 -11.06 -8.62
N GLU A 92 -2.87 -10.89 -8.82
CA GLU A 92 -3.53 -9.60 -8.77
C GLU A 92 -4.25 -9.44 -7.45
N LEU A 93 -3.80 -8.48 -6.65
CA LEU A 93 -4.43 -8.12 -5.39
C LEU A 93 -5.41 -6.96 -5.61
N SER A 94 -6.67 -7.16 -5.24
CA SER A 94 -7.69 -6.12 -5.15
C SER A 94 -8.02 -5.84 -3.69
N LEU A 95 -8.01 -4.57 -3.30
CA LEU A 95 -8.23 -4.10 -1.93
C LEU A 95 -9.39 -3.09 -1.89
N ALA A 96 -10.22 -3.16 -0.85
CA ALA A 96 -11.14 -2.10 -0.47
C ALA A 96 -10.90 -1.70 0.98
N TRP A 97 -11.01 -0.42 1.29
CA TRP A 97 -10.70 0.12 2.60
C TRP A 97 -11.58 1.32 2.93
N GLU A 98 -11.70 1.60 4.23
CA GLU A 98 -12.39 2.78 4.77
C GLU A 98 -11.49 3.52 5.76
N ARG A 99 -11.60 4.86 5.81
CA ARG A 99 -10.87 5.66 6.82
C ARG A 99 -11.38 5.36 8.22
N ARG A 100 -10.45 5.15 9.15
CA ARG A 100 -10.77 4.95 10.57
C ARG A 100 -11.07 6.29 11.22
N GLY A 101 -12.33 6.50 11.63
CA GLY A 101 -12.75 7.64 12.46
C GLY A 101 -12.93 8.98 11.73
N GLY A 102 -13.28 8.96 10.44
CA GLY A 102 -13.19 10.13 9.56
C GLY A 102 -13.98 11.38 9.99
N ALA A 103 -13.38 12.55 9.76
CA ALA A 103 -14.11 13.66 9.16
C ALA A 103 -13.49 13.94 7.78
N ARG A 104 -14.36 14.31 6.84
CA ARG A 104 -14.09 14.62 5.43
C ARG A 104 -13.03 15.70 5.23
#